data_AF-A0A2X3CQV9-F1
#
_entry.id   AF-A0A2X3CQV9-F1
#
_cell.length_a   1.000
_cell.length_b   1.000
_cell.length_c   1.000
_cell.angle_alpha   90.00
_cell.angle_beta   90.00
_cell.angle_gamma   90.00
#
_symmetry.space_group_name_H-M   'P 1'
#
loop_
_entity.id
_entity.type
_entity.pdbx_description
1 polymer ?
#
loop_
_entity_poly.entity_id
_entity_poly.type
_entity_poly.pdbx_seq_one_letter_code
_entity_poly.pdbx_strand_id
1 'polypeptide(L)'
;MDYFLVEESIIKREGEFTLNLAADVENFTALPAGYEIARQAEKRWVVQARAPYILFPNAGVATGQRAGLLLRAAALRLPQPA
;
A
#
# COMPACT_ATOMS: atom_id res chain seq x y z
N MET A 1 16.44 -12.71 -4.01
CA MET A 1 16.07 -11.92 -2.81
C MET A 1 15.50 -10.63 -3.33
N ASP A 2 14.19 -10.43 -3.17
CA ASP A 2 13.51 -9.23 -3.65
C ASP A 2 13.50 -8.17 -2.55
N TYR A 3 13.78 -6.92 -2.94
CA TYR A 3 13.75 -5.80 -2.01
C TYR A 3 12.57 -4.91 -2.35
N PHE A 4 11.88 -4.46 -1.31
CA PHE A 4 10.77 -3.54 -1.41
C PHE A 4 11.04 -2.32 -0.54
N LEU A 5 10.62 -1.16 -1.04
CA LEU A 5 10.64 0.08 -0.29
C LEU A 5 9.20 0.52 -0.04
N VAL A 6 8.92 0.93 1.20
CA VAL A 6 7.63 1.49 1.58
C VAL A 6 7.54 2.90 1.00
N GLU A 7 6.57 3.11 0.12
CA GLU A 7 6.33 4.41 -0.51
C GLU A 7 5.26 5.18 0.26
N GLU A 8 4.23 4.50 0.72
CA GLU A 8 3.12 5.15 1.39
C GLU A 8 2.42 4.24 2.41
N SER A 9 1.90 4.84 3.49
CA SER A 9 0.99 4.18 4.43
C SER A 9 -0.45 4.60 4.16
N ILE A 10 -1.34 3.62 4.09
CA ILE A 10 -2.79 3.85 4.14
C ILE A 10 -3.18 3.88 5.62
N ILE A 11 -3.63 5.05 6.10
CA ILE A 11 -4.01 5.25 7.49
C ILE A 11 -5.49 5.59 7.52
N LYS A 12 -6.27 4.81 8.28
CA LYS A 12 -7.67 5.11 8.52
C LYS A 12 -7.78 6.28 9.48
N ARG A 13 -8.30 7.43 9.03
CA ARG A 13 -8.51 8.60 9.90
C ARG A 13 -9.97 8.90 10.20
N GLU A 14 -10.89 8.35 9.42
CA GLU A 14 -12.30 8.72 9.43
C GLU A 14 -13.20 7.48 9.46
N GLY A 15 -14.46 7.67 9.86
CA GLY A 15 -15.47 6.61 9.92
C GLY A 15 -15.83 6.04 8.55
N GLU A 16 -15.94 6.89 7.54
CA GLU A 16 -16.27 6.55 6.14
C GLU A 16 -15.09 5.96 5.35
N PHE A 17 -14.05 5.48 6.06
CA PHE A 17 -12.91 4.84 5.42
C PHE A 17 -13.30 3.50 4.79
N THR A 18 -12.90 3.33 3.53
CA THR A 18 -13.06 2.09 2.77
C THR A 18 -11.70 1.59 2.30
N LEU A 19 -11.46 0.29 2.46
CA LEU A 19 -10.36 -0.43 1.83
C LEU A 19 -10.95 -1.36 0.78
N ASN A 20 -10.77 -1.01 -0.49
CA ASN A 20 -11.30 -1.74 -1.63
C ASN A 20 -10.33 -2.88 -1.98
N LEU A 21 -10.21 -3.87 -1.11
CA LEU A 21 -9.44 -5.08 -1.38
C LEU A 21 -10.23 -6.27 -0.88
N ALA A 22 -10.07 -7.41 -1.55
CA ALA A 22 -10.60 -8.67 -1.04
C ALA A 22 -9.98 -8.96 0.34
N ALA A 23 -10.76 -9.52 1.27
CA ALA A 23 -10.31 -9.76 2.64
C ALA A 23 -9.17 -10.79 2.72
N ASP A 24 -9.03 -11.61 1.67
CA ASP A 24 -8.05 -12.68 1.49
C ASP A 24 -6.93 -12.33 0.51
N VAL A 25 -6.82 -11.06 0.09
CA VAL A 25 -5.74 -10.63 -0.80
C VAL A 25 -4.37 -10.95 -0.19
N GLU A 26 -3.49 -11.57 -0.97
CA GLU A 26 -2.17 -11.96 -0.50
C GLU A 26 -1.24 -10.74 -0.32
N ASN A 27 -0.32 -10.82 0.63
CA ASN A 27 0.76 -9.85 0.76
C ASN A 27 1.65 -9.84 -0.50
N PHE A 28 2.16 -8.66 -0.85
CA PHE A 28 2.95 -8.43 -2.07
C PHE A 28 2.18 -8.67 -3.38
N THR A 29 0.85 -8.70 -3.34
CA THR A 29 0.02 -8.68 -4.56
C THR A 29 0.25 -7.37 -5.31
N ALA A 30 0.59 -7.47 -6.61
CA ALA A 30 0.66 -6.32 -7.50
C ALA A 30 -0.76 -5.92 -7.95
N LEU A 31 -1.14 -4.68 -7.68
CA LEU A 31 -2.43 -4.11 -8.06
C LEU A 31 -2.30 -3.35 -9.40
N PRO A 32 -3.35 -3.31 -10.23
CA PRO A 32 -3.30 -2.61 -11.51
C PRO A 32 -3.23 -1.09 -11.32
N ALA A 33 -2.45 -0.40 -12.15
CA ALA A 33 -2.34 1.06 -12.11
C ALA A 33 -3.71 1.71 -12.34
N GLY A 34 -4.00 2.78 -11.57
CA GLY A 34 -5.31 3.45 -11.60
C GLY A 34 -6.39 2.78 -10.74
N TYR A 35 -6.11 1.63 -10.14
CA TYR A 35 -7.02 1.00 -9.17
C TYR A 35 -7.11 1.82 -7.88
N GLU A 36 -8.32 2.09 -7.39
CA GLU A 36 -8.52 2.75 -6.10
C GLU A 36 -8.48 1.73 -4.96
N ILE A 37 -7.40 1.77 -4.19
CA ILE A 37 -7.10 0.84 -3.10
C ILE A 37 -7.92 1.18 -1.87
N ALA A 38 -8.03 2.47 -1.56
CA ALA A 38 -8.74 2.96 -0.39
C ALA A 38 -9.25 4.38 -0.63
N ARG A 39 -10.29 4.77 0.11
CA ARG A 39 -10.84 6.12 0.12
C ARG A 39 -11.37 6.49 1.49
N GLN A 40 -11.23 7.77 1.83
CA GLN A 40 -11.96 8.47 2.89
C GLN A 40 -12.28 9.90 2.39
N ALA A 41 -12.92 10.74 3.19
CA ALA A 41 -13.54 11.98 2.70
C ALA A 41 -12.55 12.88 1.93
N GLU A 42 -11.35 13.10 2.47
CA GLU A 42 -10.37 14.02 1.88
C GLU A 42 -9.28 13.32 1.05
N LYS A 43 -9.21 11.98 1.06
CA LYS A 43 -8.09 11.26 0.45
C LYS A 43 -8.51 9.98 -0.25
N ARG A 44 -7.92 9.78 -1.44
CA ARG A 44 -7.99 8.55 -2.22
C ARG A 44 -6.58 8.01 -2.40
N TRP A 45 -6.44 6.70 -2.22
CA TRP A 45 -5.22 5.98 -2.56
C TRP A 45 -5.46 5.25 -3.86
N VAL A 46 -4.82 5.73 -4.91
CA VAL A 46 -4.89 5.12 -6.24
C VAL A 46 -3.53 4.55 -6.57
N VAL A 47 -3.51 3.31 -7.05
CA VAL A 47 -2.28 2.60 -7.42
C VAL A 47 -1.50 3.42 -8.44
N GLN A 48 -0.30 3.83 -8.04
CA GLN A 48 0.70 4.40 -8.92
C GLN A 48 1.53 3.27 -9.50
N ALA A 49 1.89 3.35 -10.78
CA ALA A 49 2.75 2.35 -11.43
C ALA A 49 4.09 2.13 -10.69
N ARG A 50 4.57 3.18 -10.00
CA ARG A 50 5.78 3.10 -9.18
C ARG A 50 5.62 2.33 -7.88
N ALA A 51 4.42 2.15 -7.34
CA ALA A 51 4.16 1.52 -6.04
C ALA A 51 2.96 0.55 -6.09
N PRO A 52 3.05 -0.54 -6.88
CA PRO A 52 1.89 -1.37 -7.17
C PRO A 52 1.59 -2.42 -6.09
N TYR A 53 2.49 -2.65 -5.14
CA TYR A 53 2.38 -3.78 -4.21
C TYR A 53 1.72 -3.38 -2.89
N ILE A 54 0.83 -4.21 -2.37
CA ILE A 54 0.19 -4.04 -1.05
C ILE A 54 0.81 -4.96 0.00
N LEU A 55 0.95 -4.47 1.24
CA LEU A 55 1.38 -5.26 2.40
C LEU A 55 0.51 -4.96 3.63
N PHE A 56 0.17 -6.01 4.38
CA PHE A 56 -0.72 -6.01 5.54
C PHE A 56 -2.07 -5.30 5.31
N PRO A 57 -2.83 -5.66 4.27
CA PRO A 57 -4.16 -5.08 4.06
C PRO A 57 -5.12 -5.51 5.17
N ASN A 58 -5.74 -4.53 5.83
CA ASN A 58 -6.74 -4.78 6.87
C ASN A 58 -7.76 -3.63 6.96
N ALA A 59 -9.00 -3.88 6.54
CA ALA A 59 -10.10 -2.92 6.59
C ALA A 59 -10.63 -2.69 8.01
N GLY A 60 -10.48 -3.68 8.89
CA GLY A 60 -11.04 -3.72 10.26
C GLY A 60 -10.22 -2.96 11.30
N VAL A 61 -9.21 -2.21 10.89
CA VAL A 61 -8.38 -1.44 11.82
C VAL A 61 -9.16 -0.32 12.49
N ALA A 62 -8.74 0.01 13.72
CA ALA A 62 -9.27 1.16 14.45
C ALA A 62 -8.82 2.48 13.79
N THR A 63 -9.56 3.56 14.05
CA THR A 63 -9.16 4.90 13.61
C THR A 63 -7.80 5.27 14.21
N GLY A 64 -6.93 5.86 13.37
CA GLY A 64 -5.55 6.18 13.69
C GLY A 64 -4.54 5.08 13.37
N GLN A 65 -4.99 3.88 12.98
CA GLN A 65 -4.11 2.76 12.64
C GLN A 65 -3.88 2.62 11.13
N ARG A 66 -2.83 1.89 10.75
CA ARG A 66 -2.50 1.58 9.36
C ARG A 66 -3.37 0.44 8.84
N ALA A 67 -4.05 0.67 7.72
CA ALA A 67 -4.85 -0.32 7.00
C ALA A 67 -4.04 -1.05 5.90
N GLY A 68 -2.84 -0.57 5.56
CA GLY A 68 -1.94 -1.21 4.59
C GLY A 68 -0.74 -0.33 4.22
N LEU A 69 0.23 -0.94 3.54
CA LEU A 69 1.43 -0.27 3.02
C LEU A 69 1.54 -0.47 1.50
N LEU A 70 1.80 0.63 0.79
CA LEU A 70 2.11 0.59 -0.64
C LEU A 70 3.61 0.53 -0.83
N LEU A 71 4.05 -0.44 -1.63
CA LEU A 71 5.46 -0.72 -1.84
C LEU A 71 5.83 -0.58 -3.30
N ARG A 72 7.09 -0.23 -3.52
CA ARG A 72 7.77 -0.39 -4.81
C ARG A 72 8.85 -1.45 -4.73
N ALA A 73 9.03 -2.17 -5.84
CA ALA A 73 10.20 -3.01 -6.00
C ALA A 73 11.47 -2.14 -6.06
N ALA A 74 12.54 -2.64 -5.48
CA ALA A 74 13.85 -2.00 -5.48
C ALA A 74 14.91 -3.03 -5.88
N ALA A 75 15.85 -2.61 -6.73
CA ALA A 75 17.11 -3.31 -6.86
C ALA A 75 18.02 -2.84 -5.71
N LEU A 76 18.53 -3.78 -4.90
CA LEU A 76 19.61 -3.44 -3.97
C LEU A 76 20.83 -3.07 -4.79
N ARG A 77 21.13 -1.77 -4.87
CA ARG A 77 22.43 -1.29 -5.33
C ARG A 77 23.29 -1.12 -4.10
N LEU A 78 24.18 -2.09 -3.88
CA LEU A 78 25.27 -1.89 -2.93
C LEU A 78 26.14 -0.74 -3.46
N PRO A 79 26.55 0.22 -2.62
CA PRO A 79 27.53 1.22 -3.02
C PRO A 79 28.79 0.49 -3.49
N GLN A 80 29.30 0.85 -4.68
CA GLN A 80 30.60 0.36 -5.12
C GLN A 80 31.66 1.00 -4.20
N PRO A 81 32.58 0.21 -3.62
CA PRO A 81 33.73 0.80 -2.94
C PRO A 81 34.52 1.64 -3.93
N ALA A 82 35.03 2.78 -3.45
CA ALA A 82 35.85 3.71 -4.21
C ALA A 82 37.15 3.06 -4.72
#